data_AF-A0A0F9A2D8-F1
#
_entry.id   AF-A0A0F9A2D8-F1
#
_cell.length_a   1.000
_cell.length_b   1.000
_cell.length_c   1.000
_cell.angle_alpha   90.00
_cell.angle_beta   90.00
_cell.angle_gamma   90.00
#
_symmetry.space_group_name_H-M   'P 1'
#
loop_
_entity.id
_entity.type
_entity.pdbx_description
1 polymer ?
#
loop_
_entity_poly.entity_id
_entity_poly.type
_entity_poly.pdbx_seq_one_letter_code
_entity_poly.pdbx_strand_id
1 'polypeptide(L)'
;MRAPLGLLFMVRAVLAALAPRLRPDIQRSYAGMSLVTYTREPVLSWRAKERQWCVEVPFTAIWRGYAVKIPMGFRTDLASIPQLFRSLIPQVGRHIQPAIVHDILYRHPWTRAGISRAMADRMFLDGMETVEVGWALRWAMYGAVRAGGWASWTKGER
;
A
#
# COMPACT_ATOMS: atom_id res chain seq x y z
N MET A 1 -8.86 11.37 26.28
CA MET A 1 -7.99 12.44 25.71
C MET A 1 -8.50 12.77 24.32
N ARG A 2 -8.97 14.02 24.10
CA ARG A 2 -9.47 14.49 22.79
C ARG A 2 -8.28 14.88 21.91
N ALA A 3 -8.19 14.35 20.70
CA ALA A 3 -7.24 14.85 19.71
C ALA A 3 -7.49 16.36 19.47
N PRO A 4 -6.45 17.19 19.33
CA PRO A 4 -6.62 18.62 19.09
C PRO A 4 -7.41 18.84 17.79
N LEU A 5 -8.42 19.73 17.83
CA LEU A 5 -9.38 19.99 16.75
C LEU A 5 -8.74 20.18 15.36
N GLY A 6 -7.51 20.69 15.29
CA GLY A 6 -6.79 20.91 14.04
C GLY A 6 -6.38 19.63 13.30
N LEU A 7 -6.08 18.54 14.01
CA LEU A 7 -5.63 17.29 13.39
C LEU A 7 -6.79 16.56 12.69
N LEU A 8 -7.97 16.57 13.31
CA LEU A 8 -9.17 16.00 12.72
C LEU A 8 -9.63 16.80 11.49
N PHE A 9 -9.45 18.13 11.51
CA PHE A 9 -9.78 19.00 10.39
C PHE A 9 -8.82 18.79 9.21
N MET A 10 -7.51 18.67 9.49
CA MET A 10 -6.50 18.38 8.47
C MET A 10 -6.71 17.00 7.82
N VAL A 11 -7.04 15.98 8.62
CA VAL A 11 -7.40 14.66 8.10
C VAL A 11 -8.66 14.72 7.25
N ARG A 12 -9.72 15.42 7.67
CA ARG A 12 -10.95 15.58 6.86
C ARG A 12 -10.71 16.37 5.56
N ALA A 13 -9.87 17.40 5.57
CA ALA A 13 -9.54 18.19 4.40
C ALA A 13 -8.71 17.39 3.38
N VAL A 14 -7.72 16.63 3.86
CA VAL A 14 -6.93 15.70 3.04
C VAL A 14 -7.82 14.58 2.47
N LEU A 15 -8.74 14.02 3.28
CA LEU A 15 -9.71 13.02 2.82
C LEU A 15 -10.69 13.57 1.78
N ALA A 16 -11.12 14.83 1.92
CA ALA A 16 -12.01 15.49 0.96
C ALA A 16 -11.30 15.89 -0.34
N ALA A 17 -10.02 16.25 -0.29
CA ALA A 17 -9.21 16.62 -1.44
C ALA A 17 -8.67 15.42 -2.23
N LEU A 18 -8.48 14.26 -1.57
CA LEU A 18 -7.94 13.04 -2.17
C LEU A 18 -9.00 12.03 -2.61
N ALA A 19 -10.27 12.23 -2.26
CA ALA A 19 -11.36 11.43 -2.79
C ALA A 19 -11.62 11.83 -4.26
N PRO A 20 -11.34 10.96 -5.26
CA PRO A 20 -11.98 11.17 -6.53
C PRO A 20 -13.48 11.00 -6.29
N ARG A 21 -14.33 11.79 -6.97
CA ARG A 21 -15.75 11.46 -7.12
C ARG A 21 -15.84 10.18 -7.95
N LEU A 22 -15.56 9.04 -7.33
CA LEU A 22 -15.72 7.74 -7.94
C LEU A 22 -17.20 7.44 -8.03
N ARG A 23 -17.71 7.61 -9.25
CA ARG A 23 -18.73 6.81 -9.91
C ARG A 23 -19.22 5.60 -9.07
N PRO A 24 -20.42 5.67 -8.45
CA PRO A 24 -20.95 4.63 -7.55
C PRO A 24 -21.20 3.26 -8.23
N ASP A 25 -21.21 3.21 -9.56
CA ASP A 25 -21.22 2.00 -10.40
C ASP A 25 -19.99 1.10 -10.17
N ILE A 26 -18.85 1.69 -9.81
CA ILE A 26 -17.63 0.94 -9.53
C ILE A 26 -17.77 0.21 -8.19
N GLN A 27 -18.26 0.85 -7.12
CA GLN A 27 -18.41 0.16 -5.81
C GLN A 27 -19.37 -1.03 -5.83
N ARG A 28 -20.43 -0.97 -6.66
CA ARG A 28 -21.48 -2.00 -6.68
C ARG A 28 -21.06 -3.29 -7.42
N SER A 29 -20.01 -3.25 -8.24
CA SER A 29 -19.52 -4.40 -9.01
C SER A 29 -18.44 -5.25 -8.29
N TYR A 30 -18.00 -4.85 -7.09
CA TYR A 30 -16.98 -5.57 -6.30
C TYR A 30 -17.49 -6.19 -4.99
N ALA A 31 -18.80 -6.12 -4.72
CA ALA A 31 -19.39 -6.76 -3.54
C ALA A 31 -19.30 -8.29 -3.67
N GLY A 32 -18.30 -8.90 -3.04
CA GLY A 32 -18.16 -10.36 -2.90
C GLY A 32 -16.95 -11.01 -3.60
N MET A 33 -16.14 -10.26 -4.38
CA MET A 33 -14.92 -10.77 -4.99
C MET A 33 -13.69 -10.01 -4.49
N SER A 34 -12.74 -10.73 -3.90
CA SER A 34 -11.44 -10.17 -3.52
C SER A 34 -10.73 -9.62 -4.75
N LEU A 35 -10.32 -8.35 -4.73
CA LEU A 35 -9.60 -7.71 -5.85
C LEU A 35 -8.21 -8.32 -6.07
N VAL A 36 -7.63 -8.83 -4.98
CA VAL A 36 -6.37 -9.56 -4.96
C VAL A 36 -6.53 -10.85 -4.16
N THR A 37 -5.76 -11.87 -4.53
CA THR A 37 -5.59 -13.07 -3.70
C THR A 37 -4.15 -13.15 -3.22
N TYR A 38 -3.96 -13.29 -1.92
CA TYR A 38 -2.66 -13.57 -1.30
C TYR A 38 -2.56 -15.07 -1.05
N THR A 39 -1.42 -15.68 -1.41
CA THR A 39 -1.22 -17.12 -1.17
C THR A 39 -1.05 -17.47 0.30
N ARG A 40 -0.71 -16.50 1.16
CA ARG A 40 -0.58 -16.65 2.62
C ARG A 40 -0.44 -15.31 3.32
N GLU A 41 -0.60 -15.35 4.64
CA GLU A 41 -0.16 -14.28 5.55
C GLU A 41 1.37 -14.14 5.57
N PRO A 42 1.90 -12.91 5.60
CA PRO A 42 3.33 -12.66 5.58
C PRO A 42 3.94 -12.98 6.94
N VAL A 43 5.03 -13.74 6.95
CA VAL A 43 5.86 -13.95 8.14
C VAL A 43 7.04 -13.00 8.03
N LEU A 44 7.15 -12.08 9.00
CA LEU A 44 8.17 -11.04 9.02
C LEU A 44 9.04 -11.14 10.26
N SER A 45 10.33 -10.84 10.10
CA SER A 45 11.24 -10.60 11.21
C SER A 45 11.78 -9.16 11.17
N TRP A 46 11.95 -8.55 12.34
CA TRP A 46 12.57 -7.24 12.46
C TRP A 46 14.09 -7.37 12.42
N ARG A 47 14.74 -6.66 11.49
CA ARG A 47 16.20 -6.55 11.38
C ARG A 47 16.64 -5.24 12.03
N ALA A 48 17.03 -5.31 13.30
CA ALA A 48 17.29 -4.14 14.13
C ALA A 48 18.45 -3.25 13.63
N LYS A 49 19.53 -3.84 13.11
CA LYS A 49 20.69 -3.09 12.60
C LYS A 49 20.32 -2.26 11.37
N GLU A 50 19.55 -2.86 10.46
CA GLU A 50 19.13 -2.25 9.19
C GLU A 50 17.83 -1.45 9.30
N ARG A 51 17.13 -1.55 10.44
CA ARG A 51 15.86 -0.89 10.74
C ARG A 51 14.78 -1.20 9.69
N GLN A 52 14.72 -2.45 9.25
CA GLN A 52 13.80 -2.92 8.22
C GLN A 52 13.17 -4.26 8.60
N TRP A 53 12.01 -4.55 8.03
CA TRP A 53 11.38 -5.86 8.10
C TRP A 53 11.92 -6.76 6.99
N CYS A 54 12.07 -8.04 7.30
CA CYS A 54 12.52 -9.07 6.38
C CYS A 54 11.41 -10.11 6.21
N VAL A 55 11.06 -10.42 4.95
CA VAL A 55 10.13 -11.51 4.62
C VAL A 55 10.84 -12.84 4.86
N GLU A 56 10.34 -13.66 5.78
CA GLU A 56 10.92 -14.96 6.11
C GLU A 56 10.34 -16.08 5.25
N VAL A 57 9.09 -15.92 4.82
CA VAL A 57 8.38 -16.92 4.01
C VAL A 57 7.90 -16.27 2.72
N PRO A 58 8.27 -16.78 1.53
CA PRO A 58 7.85 -16.19 0.28
C PRO A 58 6.34 -16.33 0.09
N PHE A 59 5.74 -15.34 -0.54
CA PHE A 59 4.32 -15.35 -0.89
C PHE A 59 4.08 -14.66 -2.23
N THR A 60 2.89 -14.87 -2.78
CA THR A 60 2.49 -14.28 -4.07
C THR A 60 1.18 -13.55 -3.87
N ALA A 61 1.07 -12.39 -4.51
CA ALA A 61 -0.16 -11.62 -4.56
C ALA A 61 -0.63 -11.55 -6.02
N ILE A 62 -1.91 -11.88 -6.26
CA ILE A 62 -2.45 -12.12 -7.60
C ILE A 62 -3.60 -11.14 -7.88
N TRP A 63 -3.43 -10.26 -8.87
CA TRP A 63 -4.46 -9.36 -9.39
C TRP A 63 -4.88 -9.81 -10.79
N ARG A 64 -6.08 -10.41 -10.93
CA ARG A 64 -6.68 -10.72 -12.25
C ARG A 64 -5.68 -11.29 -13.29
N GLY A 65 -4.91 -12.32 -12.90
CA GLY A 65 -3.92 -12.97 -13.76
C GLY A 65 -2.50 -12.39 -13.70
N TYR A 66 -2.31 -11.24 -13.06
CA TYR A 66 -0.99 -10.68 -12.75
C TYR A 66 -0.50 -11.15 -11.39
N ALA A 67 0.63 -11.86 -11.36
CA ALA A 67 1.21 -12.38 -10.13
C ALA A 67 2.47 -11.60 -9.73
N VAL A 68 2.44 -10.96 -8.56
CA VAL A 68 3.63 -10.39 -7.93
C VAL A 68 4.19 -11.41 -6.95
N LYS A 69 5.43 -11.86 -7.18
CA LYS A 69 6.13 -12.80 -6.30
C LYS A 69 6.99 -12.03 -5.31
N ILE A 70 6.87 -12.35 -4.03
CA ILE A 70 7.62 -11.75 -2.94
C ILE A 70 8.59 -12.81 -2.43
N PRO A 71 9.90 -12.66 -2.70
CA PRO A 71 10.88 -13.67 -2.32
C PRO A 71 11.19 -13.62 -0.82
N MET A 72 11.63 -14.75 -0.30
CA MET A 72 12.28 -14.81 1.01
C MET A 72 13.49 -13.88 1.03
N GLY A 73 13.72 -13.21 2.15
CA GLY A 73 14.80 -12.23 2.31
C GLY A 73 14.45 -10.83 1.78
N PHE A 74 13.28 -10.62 1.17
CA PHE A 74 12.88 -9.29 0.73
C PHE A 74 12.80 -8.32 1.93
N ARG A 75 13.52 -7.20 1.81
CA ARG A 75 13.56 -6.15 2.81
C ARG A 75 12.56 -5.06 2.48
N THR A 76 11.65 -4.82 3.40
CA THR A 76 10.59 -3.81 3.31
C THR A 76 10.69 -2.90 4.52
N ASP A 77 10.52 -1.60 4.31
CA ASP A 77 10.42 -0.66 5.42
C ASP A 77 8.96 -0.48 5.87
N LEU A 78 8.00 -1.07 5.12
CA LEU A 78 6.55 -0.85 5.28
C LEU A 78 6.20 0.65 5.23
N ALA A 79 7.10 1.46 4.68
CA ALA A 79 7.20 2.89 4.92
C ALA A 79 6.91 3.72 3.67
N SER A 80 6.34 3.10 2.64
CA SER A 80 5.73 3.80 1.50
C SER A 80 4.53 4.68 1.91
N ILE A 81 4.18 4.72 3.21
CA ILE A 81 3.44 5.80 3.86
C ILE A 81 4.37 7.03 4.01
N PRO A 82 4.09 8.17 3.34
CA PRO A 82 4.88 9.39 3.52
C PRO A 82 4.96 9.78 4.99
N GLN A 83 6.12 10.24 5.44
CA GLN A 83 6.43 10.49 6.86
C GLN A 83 5.34 11.27 7.61
N LEU A 84 4.65 12.19 6.91
CA LEU A 84 3.54 12.99 7.44
C LEU A 84 2.36 12.16 7.97
N PHE A 85 2.16 10.95 7.44
CA PHE A 85 1.05 10.05 7.81
C PHE A 85 1.49 8.93 8.77
N ARG A 86 2.79 8.79 9.08
CA ARG A 86 3.28 7.75 10.01
C ARG A 86 2.81 7.96 11.45
N SER A 87 2.45 9.20 11.83
CA SER A 87 1.85 9.50 13.14
C SER A 87 0.36 9.15 13.23
N LEU A 88 -0.31 9.01 12.08
CA LEU A 88 -1.76 8.77 11.97
C LEU A 88 -2.08 7.30 11.69
N ILE A 89 -1.13 6.58 11.11
CA ILE A 89 -1.29 5.19 10.68
C ILE A 89 -0.39 4.33 11.57
N PRO A 90 -0.94 3.42 12.39
CA PRO A 90 -0.14 2.47 13.15
C PRO A 90 0.80 1.72 12.21
N GLN A 91 2.08 1.61 12.58
CA GLN A 91 3.10 0.96 11.74
C GLN A 91 2.80 -0.54 11.48
N VAL A 92 1.97 -1.14 12.33
CA VAL A 92 1.49 -2.52 12.20
C VAL A 92 -0.02 -2.50 12.02
N GLY A 93 -0.51 -3.14 10.96
CA GLY A 93 -1.95 -3.24 10.70
C GLY A 93 -2.27 -4.01 9.43
N ARG A 94 -3.56 -4.02 9.06
CA ARG A 94 -4.06 -4.78 7.89
C ARG A 94 -3.37 -4.39 6.56
N HIS A 95 -2.81 -3.19 6.47
CA HIS A 95 -2.14 -2.70 5.26
C HIS A 95 -0.73 -3.27 5.02
N ILE A 96 -0.19 -4.14 5.90
CA ILE A 96 1.17 -4.69 5.75
C ILE A 96 1.33 -5.46 4.44
N GLN A 97 0.45 -6.43 4.17
CA GLN A 97 0.49 -7.22 2.93
C GLN A 97 0.53 -6.34 1.66
N PRO A 98 -0.41 -5.40 1.44
CA PRO A 98 -0.35 -4.53 0.28
C PRO A 98 0.87 -3.61 0.27
N ALA A 99 1.38 -3.18 1.43
CA ALA A 99 2.60 -2.37 1.50
C ALA A 99 3.85 -3.13 1.03
N ILE A 100 3.98 -4.42 1.38
CA ILE A 100 5.09 -5.26 0.91
C ILE A 100 5.07 -5.38 -0.62
N VAL A 101 3.89 -5.62 -1.20
CA VAL A 101 3.73 -5.71 -2.65
C VAL A 101 4.06 -4.39 -3.34
N HIS A 102 3.61 -3.28 -2.76
CA HIS A 102 3.94 -1.96 -3.28
C HIS A 102 5.45 -1.69 -3.26
N ASP A 103 6.12 -1.99 -2.14
CA ASP A 103 7.57 -1.81 -1.99
C ASP A 103 8.36 -2.61 -3.02
N ILE A 104 8.00 -3.87 -3.28
CA ILE A 104 8.75 -4.69 -4.24
C ILE A 104 8.59 -4.16 -5.67
N LEU A 105 7.38 -3.75 -6.06
CA LEU A 105 7.10 -3.15 -7.37
C LEU A 105 7.87 -1.84 -7.59
N TYR A 106 8.06 -1.06 -6.53
CA TYR A 106 8.81 0.18 -6.56
C TYR A 106 10.33 0.00 -6.60
N ARG A 107 10.86 -1.04 -5.93
CA ARG A 107 12.31 -1.26 -5.78
C ARG A 107 12.92 -2.16 -6.86
N HIS A 108 12.13 -3.04 -7.45
CA HIS A 108 12.64 -4.11 -8.30
C HIS A 108 12.01 -4.08 -9.69
N PRO A 109 12.64 -3.39 -10.65
CA PRO A 109 12.12 -3.23 -12.01
C PRO A 109 11.74 -4.50 -12.75
N TRP A 110 12.45 -5.60 -12.48
CA TRP A 110 12.16 -6.90 -13.07
C TRP A 110 10.84 -7.52 -12.58
N THR A 111 10.28 -7.03 -11.48
CA THR A 111 8.98 -7.48 -10.95
C THR A 111 7.78 -6.74 -11.55
N ARG A 112 8.02 -5.65 -12.29
CA ARG A 112 6.98 -4.74 -12.83
C ARG A 112 6.82 -4.85 -14.35
N ALA A 113 6.93 -6.06 -14.93
CA ALA A 113 6.78 -6.25 -16.38
C ALA A 113 5.45 -5.62 -16.89
N GLY A 114 5.53 -4.47 -17.56
CA GLY A 114 4.37 -3.70 -18.03
C GLY A 114 3.59 -2.92 -16.97
N ILE A 115 4.02 -2.89 -15.70
CA ILE A 115 3.37 -2.12 -14.64
C ILE A 115 3.91 -0.70 -14.61
N SER A 116 3.03 0.26 -14.87
CA SER A 116 3.29 1.67 -14.60
C SER A 116 3.19 1.98 -13.11
N ARG A 117 3.82 3.08 -12.67
CA ARG A 117 3.66 3.57 -11.29
C ARG A 117 2.19 3.72 -10.88
N ALA A 118 1.37 4.29 -11.78
CA ALA A 118 -0.06 4.47 -11.51
C ALA A 118 -0.79 3.14 -11.29
N MET A 119 -0.39 2.08 -12.00
CA MET A 119 -0.91 0.73 -11.77
C MET A 119 -0.43 0.17 -10.44
N ALA A 120 0.85 0.33 -10.08
CA ALA A 120 1.37 -0.11 -8.78
C ALA A 120 0.64 0.58 -7.62
N ASP A 121 0.44 1.91 -7.71
CA ASP A 121 -0.32 2.68 -6.72
C ASP A 121 -1.77 2.19 -6.63
N ARG A 122 -2.38 1.82 -7.77
CA ARG A 122 -3.75 1.28 -7.79
C ARG A 122 -3.84 -0.11 -7.18
N MET A 123 -2.88 -0.99 -7.47
CA MET A 123 -2.79 -2.32 -6.86
C MET A 123 -2.65 -2.23 -5.34
N PHE A 124 -1.94 -1.22 -4.84
CA PHE A 124 -1.85 -0.95 -3.41
C PHE A 124 -3.22 -0.60 -2.80
N LEU A 125 -4.01 0.25 -3.45
CA LEU A 125 -5.38 0.57 -3.03
C LEU A 125 -6.28 -0.67 -3.05
N ASP A 126 -6.24 -1.45 -4.12
CA ASP A 126 -7.05 -2.67 -4.28
C ASP A 126 -6.68 -3.75 -3.22
N GLY A 127 -5.39 -3.85 -2.89
CA GLY A 127 -4.91 -4.73 -1.83
C GLY A 127 -5.36 -4.27 -0.44
N MET A 128 -5.29 -2.96 -0.16
CA MET A 128 -5.83 -2.38 1.07
C MET A 128 -7.36 -2.57 1.18
N GLU A 129 -8.08 -2.52 0.08
CA GLU A 129 -9.51 -2.82 0.03
C GLU A 129 -9.81 -4.29 0.36
N THR A 130 -9.03 -5.22 -0.19
CA THR A 130 -9.20 -6.66 0.04
C THR A 130 -8.94 -7.06 1.49
N VAL A 131 -7.93 -6.46 2.12
CA VAL A 131 -7.63 -6.68 3.55
C VAL A 131 -8.46 -5.75 4.45
N GLU A 132 -9.53 -5.14 3.92
CA GLU A 132 -10.52 -4.36 4.67
C GLU A 132 -9.92 -3.18 5.47
N VAL A 133 -8.93 -2.50 4.92
CA VAL A 133 -8.49 -1.20 5.45
C VAL A 133 -9.64 -0.21 5.28
N GLY A 134 -9.97 0.51 6.35
CA GLY A 134 -11.06 1.49 6.35
C GLY A 134 -10.95 2.47 5.18
N TRP A 135 -12.09 2.77 4.54
CA TRP A 135 -12.16 3.55 3.30
C TRP A 135 -11.35 4.86 3.36
N ALA A 136 -11.50 5.63 4.43
CA ALA A 136 -10.77 6.89 4.60
C ALA A 136 -9.24 6.69 4.61
N LEU A 137 -8.79 5.71 5.38
CA LEU A 137 -7.37 5.42 5.55
C LEU A 137 -6.72 4.96 4.23
N ARG A 138 -7.33 4.01 3.52
CA ARG A 138 -6.78 3.51 2.25
C ARG A 138 -6.71 4.60 1.17
N TRP A 139 -7.69 5.51 1.13
CA TRP A 139 -7.69 6.64 0.19
C TRP A 139 -6.64 7.70 0.54
N ALA A 140 -6.45 7.98 1.83
CA ALA A 140 -5.36 8.85 2.28
C ALA A 140 -3.99 8.27 1.89
N MET A 141 -3.76 6.99 2.16
CA MET A 141 -2.52 6.29 1.79
C MET A 141 -2.30 6.28 0.27
N TYR A 142 -3.33 5.99 -0.51
CA TYR A 142 -3.29 6.04 -1.96
C TYR A 142 -2.94 7.44 -2.48
N GLY A 143 -3.63 8.48 -2.01
CA GLY A 143 -3.34 9.85 -2.44
C GLY A 143 -1.93 10.31 -2.07
N ALA A 144 -1.42 9.85 -0.92
CA ALA A 144 -0.07 10.13 -0.47
C ALA A 144 0.99 9.53 -1.42
N VAL A 145 0.83 8.26 -1.85
CA VAL A 145 1.74 7.65 -2.85
C VAL A 145 1.58 8.27 -4.24
N ARG A 146 0.39 8.74 -4.62
CA ARG A 146 0.17 9.48 -5.88
C ARG A 146 0.88 10.84 -5.89
N ALA A 147 0.86 11.57 -4.78
CA ALA A 147 1.51 12.88 -4.67
C ALA A 147 3.04 12.77 -4.55
N GLY A 148 3.55 11.81 -3.76
CA GLY A 148 4.97 11.76 -3.36
C GLY A 148 5.79 10.59 -3.90
N GLY A 149 5.17 9.57 -4.50
CA GLY A 149 5.87 8.32 -4.89
C GLY A 149 6.86 8.46 -6.05
N TRP A 150 6.84 9.57 -6.80
CA TRP A 150 7.67 9.74 -8.00
C TRP A 150 9.17 9.59 -7.71
N ALA A 151 9.67 10.19 -6.63
CA ALA A 151 11.08 10.18 -6.29
C ALA A 151 11.61 8.75 -6.00
N SER A 152 10.81 7.94 -5.31
CA SER A 152 11.14 6.55 -5.01
C SER A 152 11.06 5.66 -6.25
N TRP A 153 10.06 5.88 -7.10
CA TRP A 153 9.87 5.12 -8.34
C TRP A 153 11.03 5.33 -9.33
N THR A 154 11.44 6.58 -9.54
CA THR A 154 12.56 6.91 -10.44
C THR A 154 13.92 6.43 -9.89
N LYS A 155 14.08 6.34 -8.56
CA LYS A 155 15.30 5.75 -7.97
C LYS A 155 15.39 4.25 -8.25
N GLY A 156 14.28 3.53 -8.25
CA GLY A 156 14.24 2.11 -8.61
C GLY A 156 14.47 1.85 -10.10
N GLU A 157 14.29 2.85 -10.96
CA GLU A 157 14.57 2.77 -12.41
C GLU A 157 16.06 2.80 -12.78
N ARG A 158 16.93 3.23 -11.85
CA ARG A 158 18.38 3.29 -12.04
C ARG A 158 19.06 2.04 -11.50
#